data_AF-A0A2W4SUX1-F1
#
_entry.id   AF-A0A2W4SUX1-F1
#
_cell.length_a   1.000
_cell.length_b   1.000
_cell.length_c   1.000
_cell.angle_alpha   90.00
_cell.angle_beta   90.00
_cell.angle_gamma   90.00
#
_symmetry.space_group_name_H-M   'P 1'
#
loop_
_entity.id
_entity.type
_entity.pdbx_description
1 polymer ?
#
loop_
_entity_poly.entity_id
_entity_poly.type
_entity_poly.pdbx_seq_one_letter_code
_entity_poly.pdbx_strand_id
1 'polypeptide(L)'
;MTFSNIHTHGFIRLACAAPRLRVADPAFNVSETIPLLRRADEDGASIVLFPELGLSAYAIDDLLLQSTLLEAVLAAIAALVEESRSLHAVVVVGAPLRVEGRLFNCAVALHRGRILAVVPKTYLPNYREFYERRQFASGERAGVTSIELCGQSVPFGTDILLTASDVPDLTIHMEICEDVWMPIPPSSFAALAGATVLLNLSASNVTIGKSDWRHALCKAHSGRCIAAYAYSAAGTGESTTDLAWDGQAMIYENGALLAEAERFAAEPQLILADIDLERLALDRIRMNTFGDNADALRDRLAFRRIAFALHPDRESDLGLRREVERFPFVPNDDARLNELCYEAYNIQSHGLRKRLESARVDRLVIGVSGGLDSTQALLVAADTADALGLPRKNILAYTLPAFATSSGT
;
A
#
# COMPACT_ATOMS: atom_id res chain seq x y z
N MET A 1 0.44 25.97 -12.01
CA MET A 1 -0.40 25.03 -11.24
C MET A 1 -1.74 24.89 -11.92
N THR A 2 -1.88 23.81 -12.67
CA THR A 2 -3.11 23.40 -13.35
C THR A 2 -4.02 22.60 -12.41
N PHE A 3 -5.33 22.80 -12.53
CA PHE A 3 -6.35 22.08 -11.76
C PHE A 3 -6.40 20.58 -12.12
N SER A 4 -6.05 20.19 -13.35
CA SER A 4 -6.05 18.79 -13.77
C SER A 4 -4.81 18.01 -13.33
N ASN A 5 -3.81 18.67 -12.75
CA ASN A 5 -2.59 18.00 -12.31
C ASN A 5 -2.79 17.30 -10.96
N ILE A 6 -2.49 16.01 -10.88
CA ILE A 6 -2.71 15.21 -9.65
C ILE A 6 -1.89 15.73 -8.45
N HIS A 7 -0.68 16.25 -8.68
CA HIS A 7 0.24 16.68 -7.63
C HIS A 7 -0.16 18.02 -7.01
N THR A 8 -0.95 18.84 -7.70
CA THR A 8 -1.53 20.07 -7.12
C THR A 8 -2.70 19.75 -6.17
N HIS A 9 -3.25 18.53 -6.26
CA HIS A 9 -4.35 18.03 -5.45
C HIS A 9 -3.91 17.03 -4.36
N GLY A 10 -2.62 17.00 -4.01
CA GLY A 10 -2.11 16.15 -2.92
C GLY A 10 -1.92 14.67 -3.29
N PHE A 11 -2.06 14.31 -4.58
CA PHE A 11 -1.80 12.95 -5.03
C PHE A 11 -0.35 12.74 -5.44
N ILE A 12 0.12 11.50 -5.33
CA ILE A 12 1.35 11.02 -5.97
C ILE A 12 1.06 9.74 -6.74
N ARG A 13 1.73 9.55 -7.87
CA ARG A 13 1.61 8.34 -8.67
C ARG A 13 2.66 7.32 -8.23
N LEU A 14 2.20 6.16 -7.78
CA LEU A 14 3.05 5.05 -7.36
C LEU A 14 2.98 3.95 -8.40
N ALA A 15 4.13 3.42 -8.79
CA ALA A 15 4.23 2.31 -9.72
C ALA A 15 4.87 1.08 -9.07
N CYS A 16 4.31 -0.10 -9.34
CA CYS A 16 4.94 -1.39 -9.06
C CYS A 16 5.27 -2.07 -10.39
N ALA A 17 6.53 -2.46 -10.55
CA ALA A 17 7.04 -3.09 -11.75
C ALA A 17 7.50 -4.52 -11.43
N ALA A 18 7.22 -5.44 -12.35
CA ALA A 18 7.72 -6.82 -12.35
C ALA A 18 8.41 -7.09 -13.70
N PRO A 19 9.72 -6.81 -13.82
CA PRO A 19 10.48 -7.07 -15.04
C PRO A 19 10.66 -8.58 -15.26
N ARG A 20 10.99 -8.94 -16.51
CA ARG A 20 11.64 -10.22 -16.77
C ARG A 20 13.03 -10.21 -16.16
N LEU A 21 13.49 -11.37 -15.74
CA LEU A 21 14.84 -11.53 -15.24
C LEU A 21 15.48 -12.83 -15.74
N ARG A 22 16.78 -12.95 -15.52
CA ARG A 22 17.57 -14.17 -15.69
C ARG A 22 18.35 -14.43 -14.42
N VAL A 23 18.35 -15.69 -14.02
CA VAL A 23 19.12 -16.23 -12.89
C VAL A 23 20.59 -15.80 -13.01
N ALA A 24 21.10 -15.06 -12.03
CA ALA A 24 22.50 -14.68 -11.91
C ALA A 24 23.08 -13.88 -13.10
N ASP A 25 22.24 -13.12 -13.84
CA ASP A 25 22.67 -12.22 -14.93
C ASP A 25 22.25 -10.76 -14.65
N PRO A 26 22.99 -10.03 -13.79
CA PRO A 26 22.65 -8.65 -13.45
C PRO A 26 22.65 -7.67 -14.63
N ALA A 27 23.44 -7.95 -15.67
CA ALA A 27 23.48 -7.12 -16.87
C ALA A 27 22.17 -7.24 -17.66
N PHE A 28 21.64 -8.46 -17.82
CA PHE A 28 20.32 -8.66 -18.38
C PHE A 28 19.23 -8.05 -17.49
N ASN A 29 19.25 -8.32 -16.18
CA ASN A 29 18.21 -7.86 -15.26
C ASN A 29 18.08 -6.34 -15.22
N VAL A 30 19.20 -5.61 -15.22
CA VAL A 30 19.17 -4.14 -15.28
C VAL A 30 18.67 -3.65 -16.65
N SER A 31 19.00 -4.35 -17.73
CA SER A 31 18.53 -4.01 -19.08
C SER A 31 17.01 -4.16 -19.26
N GLU A 32 16.37 -5.03 -18.49
CA GLU A 32 14.90 -5.18 -18.42
C GLU A 32 14.25 -4.23 -17.39
N THR A 33 15.00 -3.84 -16.35
CA THR A 33 14.55 -2.90 -15.32
C THR A 33 14.43 -1.47 -15.87
N ILE A 34 15.43 -1.01 -16.63
CA ILE A 34 15.50 0.36 -17.14
C ILE A 34 14.31 0.73 -18.04
N PRO A 35 13.88 -0.11 -19.01
CA PRO A 35 12.72 0.20 -19.85
C PRO A 35 11.42 0.37 -19.05
N LEU A 36 11.17 -0.47 -18.05
CA LEU A 36 10.00 -0.33 -17.17
C LEU A 36 10.07 0.94 -16.33
N LEU A 37 11.26 1.26 -15.82
CA LEU A 37 11.51 2.49 -15.09
C LEU A 37 11.23 3.73 -15.96
N ARG A 38 11.77 3.78 -17.19
CA ARG A 38 11.50 4.88 -18.13
C ARG A 38 10.03 5.02 -18.43
N ARG A 39 9.35 3.91 -18.71
CA ARG A 39 7.90 3.91 -18.98
C ARG A 39 7.10 4.43 -17.77
N ALA A 40 7.47 4.02 -16.56
CA ALA A 40 6.81 4.51 -15.35
C ALA A 40 7.03 6.02 -15.15
N ASP A 41 8.24 6.52 -15.41
CA ASP A 41 8.56 7.95 -15.35
C ASP A 41 7.79 8.76 -16.41
N GLU A 42 7.73 8.24 -17.65
CA GLU A 42 6.93 8.81 -18.74
C GLU A 42 5.42 8.84 -18.41
N ASP A 43 4.92 7.81 -17.72
CA ASP A 43 3.55 7.74 -17.20
C ASP A 43 3.34 8.62 -15.94
N GLY A 44 4.36 9.39 -15.52
CA GLY A 44 4.29 10.37 -14.44
C GLY A 44 4.46 9.78 -13.04
N ALA A 45 5.06 8.60 -12.89
CA ALA A 45 5.30 8.00 -11.58
C ALA A 45 6.24 8.86 -10.74
N SER A 46 5.87 9.08 -9.48
CA SER A 46 6.73 9.69 -8.45
C SER A 46 7.65 8.65 -7.79
N ILE A 47 7.21 7.40 -7.75
CA ILE A 47 7.92 6.29 -7.10
C ILE A 47 7.75 5.04 -7.97
N VAL A 48 8.82 4.29 -8.19
CA VAL A 48 8.81 2.99 -8.88
C VAL A 48 9.43 1.92 -7.99
N LEU A 49 8.63 0.90 -7.67
CA LEU A 49 9.02 -0.23 -6.84
C LEU A 49 9.28 -1.49 -7.68
N PHE A 50 10.44 -2.12 -7.47
CA PHE A 50 10.82 -3.38 -8.10
C PHE A 50 10.90 -4.54 -7.08
N PRO A 51 10.95 -5.81 -7.54
CA PRO A 51 10.98 -6.98 -6.67
C PRO A 51 12.27 -7.12 -5.83
N GLU A 52 12.19 -7.99 -4.83
CA GLU A 52 13.32 -8.39 -3.98
C GLU A 52 14.42 -9.04 -4.80
N LEU A 53 15.68 -8.62 -4.57
CA LEU A 53 16.87 -9.13 -5.27
C LEU A 53 16.75 -9.14 -6.82
N GLY A 54 15.87 -8.31 -7.41
CA GLY A 54 15.61 -8.32 -8.85
C GLY A 54 16.85 -8.12 -9.72
N LEU A 55 17.90 -7.45 -9.22
CA LEU A 55 19.16 -7.31 -9.95
C LEU A 55 19.96 -8.60 -10.03
N SER A 56 19.92 -9.48 -9.03
CA SER A 56 20.63 -10.77 -9.06
C SER A 56 19.76 -11.95 -9.48
N ALA A 57 18.44 -11.80 -9.38
CA ALA A 57 17.47 -12.85 -9.10
C ALA A 57 17.57 -13.34 -7.64
N TYR A 58 16.41 -13.66 -7.06
CA TYR A 58 16.29 -14.15 -5.69
C TYR A 58 16.68 -15.63 -5.58
N ALA A 59 16.21 -16.46 -6.51
CA ALA A 59 16.26 -17.93 -6.40
C ALA A 59 17.56 -18.50 -6.96
N ILE A 60 18.70 -18.03 -6.46
CA ILE A 60 20.04 -18.41 -6.95
C ILE A 60 20.95 -19.01 -5.86
N ASP A 61 20.44 -19.12 -4.63
CA ASP A 61 21.10 -19.75 -3.48
C ASP A 61 22.57 -19.33 -3.32
N ASP A 62 23.50 -20.28 -3.28
CA ASP A 62 24.92 -20.04 -3.02
C ASP A 62 25.64 -19.29 -4.15
N LEU A 63 24.98 -19.07 -5.29
CA LEU A 63 25.50 -18.13 -6.30
C LEU A 63 25.59 -16.71 -5.73
N LEU A 64 24.76 -16.35 -4.74
CA LEU A 64 24.83 -15.08 -4.01
C LEU A 64 26.19 -14.85 -3.32
N LEU A 65 26.96 -15.92 -3.07
CA LEU A 65 28.26 -15.84 -2.41
C LEU A 65 29.44 -15.69 -3.38
N GLN A 66 29.17 -15.62 -4.70
CA GLN A 66 30.22 -15.48 -5.72
C GLN A 66 30.59 -14.01 -5.94
N SER A 67 31.88 -13.66 -5.84
CA SER A 67 32.36 -12.29 -6.03
C SER A 67 32.00 -11.74 -7.42
N THR A 68 32.10 -12.56 -8.47
CA THR A 68 31.75 -12.17 -9.85
C THR A 68 30.31 -11.70 -9.97
N LEU A 69 29.37 -12.38 -9.29
CA LEU A 69 27.97 -11.97 -9.27
C LEU A 69 27.82 -10.62 -8.54
N LEU A 70 28.42 -10.50 -7.36
CA LEU A 70 28.33 -9.28 -6.55
C LEU A 70 28.93 -8.06 -7.26
N GLU A 71 30.04 -8.23 -7.98
CA GLU A 71 30.65 -7.19 -8.82
C GLU A 71 29.71 -6.78 -9.97
N ALA A 72 29.05 -7.75 -10.63
CA ALA A 72 28.06 -7.47 -11.67
C ALA A 72 26.81 -6.75 -11.12
N VAL A 73 26.36 -7.08 -9.90
CA VAL A 73 25.29 -6.35 -9.21
C VAL A 73 25.69 -4.90 -8.93
N LEU A 74 26.92 -4.64 -8.48
CA LEU A 74 27.40 -3.26 -8.27
C LEU A 74 27.43 -2.46 -9.59
N ALA A 75 27.82 -3.10 -10.70
CA ALA A 75 27.76 -2.48 -12.03
C ALA A 75 26.31 -2.18 -12.47
N ALA A 76 25.37 -3.07 -12.19
CA ALA A 76 23.94 -2.85 -12.43
C ALA A 76 23.38 -1.67 -11.62
N ILE A 77 23.73 -1.55 -10.33
CA ILE A 77 23.36 -0.39 -9.52
C ILE A 77 23.96 0.89 -10.10
N ALA A 78 25.23 0.87 -10.53
CA ALA A 78 25.87 2.04 -11.15
C ALA A 78 25.15 2.47 -12.45
N ALA A 79 24.69 1.52 -13.26
CA ALA A 79 23.89 1.81 -14.45
C ALA A 79 22.55 2.48 -14.10
N LEU A 80 21.86 2.01 -13.06
CA LEU A 80 20.62 2.63 -12.58
C LEU A 80 20.86 4.01 -11.96
N VAL A 81 21.98 4.21 -11.26
CA VAL A 81 22.37 5.54 -10.78
C VAL A 81 22.50 6.50 -11.95
N GLU A 82 23.23 6.11 -13.00
CA GLU A 82 23.40 6.97 -14.18
C GLU A 82 22.06 7.22 -14.89
N GLU A 83 21.27 6.18 -15.11
CA GLU A 83 19.94 6.29 -15.72
C GLU A 83 19.01 7.22 -14.92
N SER A 84 19.01 7.11 -13.59
CA SER A 84 18.14 7.91 -12.73
C SER A 84 18.40 9.41 -12.83
N ARG A 85 19.53 9.86 -13.38
CA ARG A 85 19.86 11.31 -13.54
C ARG A 85 18.85 12.07 -14.39
N SER A 86 18.30 11.41 -15.41
CA SER A 86 17.32 12.01 -16.33
C SER A 86 15.86 11.75 -15.93
N LEU A 87 15.63 11.02 -14.83
CA LEU A 87 14.30 10.62 -14.40
C LEU A 87 13.83 11.45 -13.20
N HIS A 88 12.51 11.56 -13.06
CA HIS A 88 11.84 12.25 -11.96
C HIS A 88 11.51 11.31 -10.80
N ALA A 89 11.23 10.04 -11.07
CA ALA A 89 10.80 9.09 -10.06
C ALA A 89 11.91 8.68 -9.08
N VAL A 90 11.52 8.47 -7.81
CA VAL A 90 12.33 7.70 -6.86
C VAL A 90 12.23 6.22 -7.21
N VAL A 91 13.37 5.57 -7.40
CA VAL A 91 13.45 4.17 -7.83
C VAL A 91 13.89 3.31 -6.67
N VAL A 92 13.20 2.21 -6.42
CA VAL A 92 13.54 1.27 -5.34
C VAL A 92 13.73 -0.12 -5.93
N VAL A 93 14.98 -0.62 -5.89
CA VAL A 93 15.39 -1.91 -6.46
C VAL A 93 16.00 -2.83 -5.41
N GLY A 94 15.82 -4.14 -5.60
CA GLY A 94 16.40 -5.17 -4.73
C GLY A 94 17.79 -5.62 -5.20
N ALA A 95 18.76 -5.69 -4.28
CA ALA A 95 20.12 -6.12 -4.57
C ALA A 95 20.81 -6.78 -3.36
N PRO A 96 21.68 -7.79 -3.56
CA PRO A 96 22.54 -8.31 -2.50
C PRO A 96 23.77 -7.41 -2.35
N LEU A 97 24.06 -6.93 -1.13
CA LEU A 97 25.20 -6.04 -0.85
C LEU A 97 26.12 -6.58 0.23
N ARG A 98 27.42 -6.51 -0.02
CA ARG A 98 28.46 -6.88 0.95
C ARG A 98 28.78 -5.68 1.84
N VAL A 99 28.57 -5.82 3.15
CA VAL A 99 28.84 -4.79 4.16
C VAL A 99 29.54 -5.43 5.35
N GLU A 100 30.67 -4.88 5.78
CA GLU A 100 31.48 -5.40 6.91
C GLU A 100 31.74 -6.91 6.88
N GLY A 101 32.04 -7.46 5.69
CA GLY A 101 32.32 -8.89 5.53
C GLY A 101 31.09 -9.81 5.59
N ARG A 102 29.87 -9.25 5.63
CA ARG A 102 28.60 -9.98 5.57
C ARG A 102 27.85 -9.61 4.30
N LEU A 103 26.92 -10.46 3.89
CA LEU A 103 26.02 -10.19 2.78
C LEU A 103 24.63 -9.82 3.32
N PHE A 104 24.00 -8.79 2.77
CA PHE A 104 22.67 -8.35 3.14
C PHE A 104 21.76 -8.34 1.91
N ASN A 105 20.51 -8.75 2.11
CA ASN A 105 19.44 -8.57 1.12
C ASN A 105 18.90 -7.15 1.29
N CYS A 106 19.06 -6.29 0.28
CA CYS A 106 18.84 -4.86 0.43
C CYS A 106 17.86 -4.29 -0.59
N ALA A 107 17.08 -3.30 -0.13
CA ALA A 107 16.39 -2.34 -0.96
C ALA A 107 17.29 -1.11 -1.15
N VAL A 108 17.50 -0.70 -2.39
CA VAL A 108 18.34 0.46 -2.75
C VAL A 108 17.44 1.53 -3.36
N ALA A 109 17.33 2.68 -2.69
CA ALA A 109 16.59 3.84 -3.19
C ALA A 109 17.50 4.78 -3.97
N LEU A 110 17.11 5.11 -5.19
CA LEU A 110 17.83 5.97 -6.13
C LEU A 110 16.94 7.15 -6.53
N HIS A 111 17.54 8.32 -6.69
CA HIS A 111 16.86 9.50 -7.21
C HIS A 111 17.87 10.46 -7.82
N ARG A 112 17.69 10.82 -9.11
CA ARG A 112 18.49 11.85 -9.80
C ARG A 112 20.01 11.68 -9.66
N GLY A 113 20.50 10.47 -9.86
CA GLY A 113 21.93 10.14 -9.75
C GLY A 113 22.47 10.00 -8.34
N ARG A 114 21.60 10.05 -7.32
CA ARG A 114 21.97 9.85 -5.91
C ARG A 114 21.36 8.59 -5.36
N ILE A 115 22.13 7.87 -4.56
CA ILE A 115 21.59 6.79 -3.74
C ILE A 115 21.11 7.40 -2.43
N LEU A 116 19.79 7.42 -2.22
CA LEU A 116 19.16 8.05 -1.07
C LEU A 116 19.38 7.23 0.21
N ALA A 117 19.21 5.91 0.11
CA ALA A 117 19.39 5.00 1.23
C ALA A 117 19.50 3.54 0.75
N VAL A 118 20.05 2.70 1.62
CA VAL A 118 20.04 1.25 1.49
C VAL A 118 19.43 0.64 2.75
N VAL A 119 18.35 -0.10 2.60
CA VAL A 119 17.64 -0.74 3.71
C VAL A 119 17.79 -2.26 3.62
N PRO A 120 18.49 -2.91 4.57
CA PRO A 120 18.61 -4.36 4.61
C PRO A 120 17.34 -5.03 5.18
N LYS A 121 17.01 -6.21 4.67
CA LYS A 121 15.91 -7.07 5.15
C LYS A 121 16.10 -7.40 6.63
N THR A 122 15.05 -7.25 7.42
CA THR A 122 15.13 -7.48 8.87
C THR A 122 15.01 -8.96 9.20
N TYR A 123 13.94 -9.60 8.72
CA TYR A 123 13.62 -10.97 9.06
C TYR A 123 13.95 -11.90 7.90
N LEU A 124 14.95 -12.76 8.10
CA LEU A 124 15.38 -13.75 7.12
C LEU A 124 14.70 -15.09 7.39
N PRO A 125 13.72 -15.53 6.57
CA PRO A 125 13.07 -16.82 6.73
C PRO A 125 14.09 -17.94 6.49
N ASN A 126 14.05 -18.96 7.35
CA ASN A 126 14.94 -20.11 7.30
C ASN A 126 14.17 -21.38 7.70
N TYR A 127 13.01 -21.56 7.08
CA TYR A 127 12.07 -22.63 7.34
C TYR A 127 11.34 -23.00 6.04
N ARG A 128 10.84 -24.24 5.96
CA ARG A 128 10.18 -24.80 4.76
C ARG A 128 11.04 -24.61 3.50
N GLU A 129 10.56 -23.87 2.51
CA GLU A 129 11.26 -23.63 1.24
C GLU A 129 12.36 -22.55 1.32
N PHE A 130 12.50 -21.85 2.46
CA PHE A 130 13.39 -20.71 2.60
C PHE A 130 14.67 -21.04 3.36
N TYR A 131 15.82 -20.59 2.83
CA TYR A 131 17.16 -20.84 3.38
C TYR A 131 17.99 -19.56 3.56
N GLU A 132 17.36 -18.37 3.60
CA GLU A 132 18.04 -17.08 3.45
C GLU A 132 19.16 -16.82 4.47
N ARG A 133 19.07 -17.38 5.69
CA ARG A 133 20.11 -17.20 6.72
C ARG A 133 21.42 -17.90 6.38
N ARG A 134 21.43 -18.79 5.39
CA ARG A 134 22.66 -19.40 4.87
C ARG A 134 23.52 -18.36 4.16
N GLN A 135 22.91 -17.47 3.36
CA GLN A 135 23.63 -16.47 2.57
C GLN A 135 23.65 -15.09 3.22
N PHE A 136 22.56 -14.67 3.86
CA PHE A 136 22.37 -13.30 4.32
C PHE A 136 22.44 -13.11 5.84
N ALA A 137 22.85 -11.91 6.24
CA ALA A 137 22.74 -11.37 7.59
C ALA A 137 21.49 -10.49 7.73
N SER A 138 20.86 -10.54 8.90
CA SER A 138 19.71 -9.69 9.23
C SER A 138 20.12 -8.23 9.37
N GLY A 139 19.28 -7.33 8.86
CA GLY A 139 19.43 -5.87 8.95
C GLY A 139 19.56 -5.32 10.37
N GLU A 140 18.92 -5.97 11.36
CA GLU A 140 19.05 -5.62 12.79
C GLU A 140 20.48 -5.80 13.33
N ARG A 141 21.32 -6.55 12.60
CA ARG A 141 22.73 -6.76 12.95
C ARG A 141 23.67 -5.82 12.19
N ALA A 142 23.16 -4.85 11.43
CA ALA A 142 23.97 -3.84 10.78
C ALA A 142 24.81 -3.09 11.83
N GLY A 143 26.15 -3.18 11.72
CA GLY A 143 27.07 -2.51 12.65
C GLY A 143 27.37 -1.06 12.26
N VAL A 144 26.88 -0.63 11.09
CA VAL A 144 27.16 0.67 10.47
C VAL A 144 25.89 1.40 10.14
N THR A 145 25.97 2.72 10.13
CA THR A 145 24.88 3.62 9.74
C THR A 145 25.02 4.12 8.30
N SER A 146 26.15 3.86 7.64
CA SER A 146 26.41 4.26 6.25
C SER A 146 27.41 3.33 5.58
N ILE A 147 27.36 3.27 4.25
CA ILE A 147 28.25 2.47 3.39
C ILE A 147 28.75 3.31 2.20
N GLU A 148 29.87 2.90 1.61
CA GLU A 148 30.31 3.43 0.31
C GLU A 148 29.72 2.58 -0.82
N LEU A 149 28.94 3.19 -1.70
CA LEU A 149 28.31 2.53 -2.84
C LEU A 149 28.32 3.45 -4.06
N CYS A 150 28.85 2.94 -5.18
CA CYS A 150 29.00 3.71 -6.44
C CYS A 150 29.70 5.08 -6.25
N GLY A 151 30.68 5.14 -5.34
CA GLY A 151 31.42 6.37 -5.03
C GLY A 151 30.67 7.39 -4.17
N GLN A 152 29.58 6.98 -3.52
CA GLN A 152 28.76 7.81 -2.64
C GLN A 152 28.74 7.21 -1.22
N SER A 153 28.82 8.07 -0.20
CA SER A 153 28.50 7.68 1.18
C SER A 153 26.98 7.67 1.35
N VAL A 154 26.41 6.48 1.56
CA VAL A 154 24.96 6.23 1.57
C VAL A 154 24.48 5.80 2.95
N PRO A 155 23.38 6.35 3.48
CA PRO A 155 22.73 5.84 4.69
C PRO A 155 22.36 4.35 4.56
N PHE A 156 22.71 3.55 5.55
CA PHE A 156 22.44 2.12 5.62
C PHE A 156 21.75 1.77 6.94
N GLY A 157 20.63 1.04 6.90
CA GLY A 157 19.93 0.57 8.10
C GLY A 157 18.41 0.41 7.92
N THR A 158 17.76 -0.20 8.91
CA THR A 158 16.30 -0.44 8.95
C THR A 158 15.50 0.75 9.50
N ASP A 159 16.19 1.76 10.02
CA ASP A 159 15.68 2.94 10.70
C ASP A 159 15.66 4.18 9.79
N ILE A 160 15.35 4.03 8.50
CA ILE A 160 15.44 5.12 7.52
C ILE A 160 14.05 5.50 6.98
N LEU A 161 13.75 6.79 6.98
CA LEU A 161 12.63 7.40 6.27
C LEU A 161 13.14 8.36 5.20
N LEU A 162 12.61 8.26 3.98
CA LEU A 162 12.88 9.22 2.91
C LEU A 162 11.74 10.24 2.90
N THR A 163 12.02 11.51 3.22
CA THR A 163 11.00 12.55 3.27
C THR A 163 11.18 13.51 2.09
N ALA A 164 10.13 13.66 1.27
CA ALA A 164 10.12 14.68 0.23
C ALA A 164 9.94 16.06 0.88
N SER A 165 10.80 17.00 0.51
CA SER A 165 10.80 18.36 1.04
C SER A 165 9.81 19.30 0.34
N ASP A 166 9.35 18.92 -0.85
CA ASP A 166 8.53 19.71 -1.76
C ASP A 166 7.19 19.03 -2.13
N VAL A 167 6.90 17.90 -1.49
CA VAL A 167 5.61 17.20 -1.53
C VAL A 167 5.16 16.94 -0.10
N PRO A 168 4.19 17.72 0.41
CA PRO A 168 3.63 17.50 1.74
C PRO A 168 3.16 16.06 1.93
N ASP A 169 3.32 15.55 3.15
CA ASP A 169 2.86 14.23 3.55
C ASP A 169 3.45 13.06 2.77
N LEU A 170 4.48 13.27 1.93
CA LEU A 170 5.22 12.19 1.28
C LEU A 170 6.43 11.78 2.12
N THR A 171 6.28 10.69 2.87
CA THR A 171 7.40 10.02 3.56
C THR A 171 7.39 8.54 3.25
N ILE A 172 8.49 8.05 2.69
CA ILE A 172 8.65 6.70 2.17
C ILE A 172 9.43 5.85 3.17
N HIS A 173 8.96 4.64 3.42
CA HIS A 173 9.68 3.58 4.10
C HIS A 173 9.77 2.36 3.20
N MET A 174 10.88 1.61 3.31
CA MET A 174 11.12 0.40 2.53
C MET A 174 11.30 -0.78 3.49
N GLU A 175 10.67 -1.90 3.19
CA GLU A 175 10.92 -3.19 3.84
C GLU A 175 10.89 -4.31 2.80
N ILE A 176 11.25 -5.53 3.20
CA ILE A 176 11.48 -6.61 2.24
C ILE A 176 10.73 -7.87 2.67
N CYS A 177 9.78 -8.29 1.83
CA CYS A 177 9.14 -9.61 1.85
C CYS A 177 8.66 -10.01 3.25
N GLU A 178 9.33 -10.99 3.88
CA GLU A 178 9.07 -11.54 5.22
C GLU A 178 8.89 -10.47 6.31
N ASP A 179 9.44 -9.27 6.14
CA ASP A 179 9.31 -8.18 7.11
C ASP A 179 7.85 -7.87 7.49
N VAL A 180 6.93 -7.86 6.51
CA VAL A 180 5.49 -7.62 6.78
C VAL A 180 4.78 -8.82 7.40
N TRP A 181 5.36 -10.02 7.32
CA TRP A 181 4.75 -11.25 7.84
C TRP A 181 4.88 -11.36 9.35
N MET A 182 5.76 -10.56 9.95
CA MET A 182 5.99 -10.60 11.37
C MET A 182 4.82 -10.00 12.15
N PRO A 183 4.56 -10.45 13.39
CA PRO A 183 3.51 -9.88 14.23
C PRO A 183 3.62 -8.37 14.44
N ILE A 184 4.84 -7.85 14.40
CA ILE A 184 5.14 -6.42 14.45
C ILE A 184 6.15 -6.09 13.35
N PRO A 185 5.70 -5.72 12.14
CA PRO A 185 6.56 -5.35 11.03
C PRO A 185 7.38 -4.09 11.28
N PRO A 186 8.57 -3.93 10.67
CA PRO A 186 9.34 -2.68 10.70
C PRO A 186 8.50 -1.47 10.25
N SER A 187 7.70 -1.65 9.19
CA SER A 187 6.81 -0.61 8.68
C SER A 187 5.72 -0.15 9.65
N SER A 188 5.37 -0.93 10.69
CA SER A 188 4.48 -0.44 11.75
C SER A 188 5.12 0.70 12.54
N PHE A 189 6.40 0.57 12.89
CA PHE A 189 7.14 1.66 13.55
C PHE A 189 7.38 2.81 12.58
N ALA A 190 7.71 2.51 11.33
CA ALA A 190 7.91 3.55 10.32
C ALA A 190 6.66 4.40 10.10
N ALA A 191 5.47 3.79 10.04
CA ALA A 191 4.20 4.49 9.89
C ALA A 191 3.94 5.44 11.07
N LEU A 192 4.13 4.95 12.31
CA LEU A 192 4.03 5.76 13.53
C LEU A 192 5.09 6.87 13.57
N ALA A 193 6.28 6.62 13.02
CA ALA A 193 7.35 7.61 12.87
C ALA A 193 7.10 8.63 11.74
N GLY A 194 6.04 8.45 10.93
CA GLY A 194 5.56 9.41 9.94
C GLY A 194 5.57 8.91 8.49
N ALA A 195 5.94 7.66 8.20
CA ALA A 195 5.85 7.12 6.84
C ALA A 195 4.39 7.02 6.39
N THR A 196 4.08 7.55 5.21
CA THR A 196 2.76 7.51 4.56
C THR A 196 2.74 6.56 3.37
N VAL A 197 3.90 6.27 2.78
CA VAL A 197 4.08 5.29 1.71
C VAL A 197 5.03 4.19 2.19
N LEU A 198 4.53 2.97 2.21
CA LEU A 198 5.27 1.77 2.62
C LEU A 198 5.53 0.92 1.37
N LEU A 199 6.79 0.61 1.11
CA LEU A 199 7.22 -0.15 -0.07
C LEU A 199 7.74 -1.51 0.37
N ASN A 200 7.20 -2.58 -0.21
CA ASN A 200 7.62 -3.95 0.05
C ASN A 200 8.15 -4.61 -1.22
N LEU A 201 9.46 -4.82 -1.25
CA LEU A 201 10.10 -5.63 -2.27
C LEU A 201 9.93 -7.09 -1.88
N SER A 202 9.35 -7.89 -2.75
CA SER A 202 9.13 -9.31 -2.50
C SER A 202 9.68 -10.16 -3.64
N ALA A 203 10.19 -11.34 -3.32
CA ALA A 203 10.34 -12.40 -4.30
C ALA A 203 9.10 -13.27 -4.23
N SER A 204 8.86 -13.84 -3.03
CA SER A 204 7.64 -14.57 -2.66
C SER A 204 7.26 -15.62 -3.72
N ASN A 205 7.86 -16.80 -3.64
CA ASN A 205 7.41 -17.95 -4.42
C ASN A 205 5.90 -18.15 -4.25
N VAL A 206 5.21 -18.57 -5.32
CA VAL A 206 3.77 -18.83 -5.28
C VAL A 206 3.50 -20.25 -4.78
N THR A 207 2.50 -20.36 -3.92
CA THR A 207 1.87 -21.62 -3.52
C THR A 207 0.35 -21.43 -3.53
N ILE A 208 -0.41 -22.53 -3.57
CA ILE A 208 -1.88 -22.49 -3.53
C ILE A 208 -2.34 -21.71 -2.28
N GLY A 209 -3.23 -20.74 -2.46
CA GLY A 209 -3.79 -19.88 -1.39
C GLY A 209 -2.88 -18.72 -0.93
N LYS A 210 -1.62 -18.64 -1.37
CA LYS A 210 -0.70 -17.59 -0.91
C LYS A 210 -1.09 -16.19 -1.39
N SER A 211 -1.73 -16.09 -2.55
CA SER A 211 -2.25 -14.81 -3.08
C SER A 211 -3.26 -14.19 -2.11
N ASP A 212 -4.26 -14.95 -1.66
CA ASP A 212 -5.29 -14.47 -0.73
C ASP A 212 -4.66 -13.97 0.57
N TRP A 213 -3.64 -14.69 1.06
CA TRP A 213 -2.90 -14.28 2.24
C TRP A 213 -2.10 -12.98 2.02
N ARG A 214 -1.44 -12.82 0.86
CA ARG A 214 -0.75 -11.56 0.51
C ARG A 214 -1.73 -10.40 0.44
N HIS A 215 -2.91 -10.59 -0.16
CA HIS A 215 -3.97 -9.57 -0.18
C HIS A 215 -4.44 -9.24 1.25
N ALA A 216 -4.75 -10.24 2.06
CA ALA A 216 -5.18 -10.04 3.45
C ALA A 216 -4.14 -9.26 4.26
N LEU A 217 -2.86 -9.60 4.10
CA LEU A 217 -1.75 -8.94 4.78
C LEU A 217 -1.58 -7.48 4.33
N CYS A 218 -1.47 -7.23 3.01
CA CYS A 218 -1.30 -5.87 2.48
C CYS A 218 -2.51 -4.98 2.78
N LYS A 219 -3.73 -5.52 2.66
CA LYS A 219 -4.98 -4.84 2.98
C LYS A 219 -5.04 -4.44 4.46
N ALA A 220 -4.86 -5.40 5.35
CA ALA A 220 -4.94 -5.13 6.79
C ALA A 220 -3.82 -4.19 7.24
N HIS A 221 -2.62 -4.35 6.69
CA HIS A 221 -1.46 -3.56 7.09
C HIS A 221 -1.53 -2.11 6.61
N SER A 222 -1.92 -1.86 5.36
CA SER A 222 -2.17 -0.50 4.85
C SER A 222 -3.23 0.24 5.67
N GLY A 223 -4.33 -0.45 6.05
CA GLY A 223 -5.39 0.10 6.89
C GLY A 223 -4.93 0.41 8.31
N ARG A 224 -4.25 -0.53 8.98
CA ARG A 224 -3.75 -0.34 10.36
C ARG A 224 -2.70 0.76 10.45
N CYS A 225 -1.88 0.92 9.42
CA CYS A 225 -0.85 1.95 9.36
C CYS A 225 -1.35 3.31 8.85
N ILE A 226 -2.62 3.40 8.40
CA ILE A 226 -3.17 4.54 7.66
C ILE A 226 -2.14 5.03 6.63
N ALA A 227 -1.79 4.15 5.71
CA ALA A 227 -0.72 4.37 4.74
C ALA A 227 -1.09 3.77 3.38
N ALA A 228 -0.39 4.20 2.34
CA ALA A 228 -0.28 3.44 1.11
C ALA A 228 0.73 2.30 1.29
N TYR A 229 0.43 1.15 0.71
CA TYR A 229 1.28 -0.03 0.75
C TYR A 229 1.42 -0.61 -0.65
N ALA A 230 2.63 -0.52 -1.20
CA ALA A 230 2.97 -1.10 -2.49
C ALA A 230 3.77 -2.39 -2.30
N TYR A 231 3.39 -3.41 -3.05
CA TYR A 231 3.98 -4.74 -3.02
C TYR A 231 4.36 -5.14 -4.45
N SER A 232 5.60 -5.56 -4.66
CA SER A 232 6.06 -6.10 -5.94
C SER A 232 6.77 -7.43 -5.73
N ALA A 233 6.19 -8.54 -6.23
CA ALA A 233 6.78 -9.87 -6.18
C ALA A 233 7.59 -10.21 -7.45
N ALA A 234 8.53 -11.14 -7.31
CA ALA A 234 9.26 -11.69 -8.44
C ALA A 234 8.33 -12.54 -9.32
N GLY A 235 8.62 -12.57 -10.62
CA GLY A 235 7.82 -13.24 -11.63
C GLY A 235 8.68 -14.05 -12.60
N THR A 236 8.37 -13.95 -13.88
CA THR A 236 9.01 -14.72 -14.96
C THR A 236 10.52 -14.50 -15.00
N GLY A 237 11.27 -15.60 -14.88
CA GLY A 237 12.73 -15.61 -15.01
C GLY A 237 13.48 -16.17 -13.81
N GLU A 238 12.85 -16.17 -12.63
CA GLU A 238 13.40 -16.80 -11.44
C GLU A 238 13.57 -18.31 -11.61
N SER A 239 14.49 -18.89 -10.85
CA SER A 239 14.72 -20.33 -10.90
C SER A 239 13.46 -21.10 -10.49
N THR A 240 13.11 -22.10 -11.31
CA THR A 240 12.01 -23.03 -11.04
C THR A 240 12.51 -24.41 -10.64
N THR A 241 13.73 -24.51 -10.09
CA THR A 241 14.27 -25.80 -9.61
C THR A 241 13.33 -26.45 -8.59
N ASP A 242 12.86 -25.67 -7.60
CA ASP A 242 11.96 -26.15 -6.55
C ASP A 242 10.74 -25.24 -6.31
N LEU A 243 10.65 -24.10 -7.01
CA LEU A 243 9.69 -23.02 -6.76
C LEU A 243 8.99 -22.57 -8.04
N ALA A 244 7.92 -21.79 -7.88
CA ALA A 244 7.22 -21.10 -8.96
C ALA A 244 6.95 -19.65 -8.55
N TRP A 245 6.66 -18.80 -9.53
CA TRP A 245 6.60 -17.34 -9.37
C TRP A 245 5.41 -16.80 -10.15
N ASP A 246 4.66 -15.88 -9.56
CA ASP A 246 3.44 -15.35 -10.16
C ASP A 246 3.50 -13.86 -10.49
N GLY A 247 4.60 -13.16 -10.18
CA GLY A 247 4.80 -11.76 -10.55
C GLY A 247 3.76 -10.81 -9.96
N GLN A 248 3.12 -11.20 -8.85
CA GLN A 248 2.03 -10.43 -8.25
C GLN A 248 2.53 -9.06 -7.78
N ALA A 249 1.90 -8.00 -8.28
CA ALA A 249 2.09 -6.64 -7.80
C ALA A 249 0.75 -6.05 -7.38
N MET A 250 0.74 -5.27 -6.30
CA MET A 250 -0.46 -4.67 -5.74
C MET A 250 -0.16 -3.31 -5.12
N ILE A 251 -1.12 -2.40 -5.19
CA ILE A 251 -1.08 -1.11 -4.51
C ILE A 251 -2.34 -0.98 -3.67
N TYR A 252 -2.16 -0.85 -2.36
CA TYR A 252 -3.23 -0.59 -1.40
C TYR A 252 -3.11 0.83 -0.82
N GLU A 253 -4.23 1.43 -0.47
CA GLU A 253 -4.31 2.68 0.29
C GLU A 253 -5.36 2.53 1.39
N ASN A 254 -4.93 2.58 2.65
CA ASN A 254 -5.81 2.52 3.81
C ASN A 254 -6.85 1.37 3.72
N GLY A 255 -6.41 0.17 3.33
CA GLY A 255 -7.25 -1.01 3.17
C GLY A 255 -8.05 -1.12 1.85
N ALA A 256 -8.02 -0.11 0.98
CA ALA A 256 -8.60 -0.19 -0.36
C ALA A 256 -7.53 -0.67 -1.37
N LEU A 257 -7.89 -1.63 -2.23
CA LEU A 257 -7.04 -2.03 -3.36
C LEU A 257 -7.21 -0.98 -4.46
N LEU A 258 -6.12 -0.38 -4.93
CA LEU A 258 -6.14 0.64 -5.98
C LEU A 258 -5.73 0.08 -7.34
N ALA A 259 -4.77 -0.84 -7.37
CA ALA A 259 -4.31 -1.51 -8.59
C ALA A 259 -3.71 -2.87 -8.24
N GLU A 260 -3.85 -3.82 -9.16
CA GLU A 260 -3.21 -5.13 -9.10
C GLU A 260 -2.76 -5.57 -10.50
N ALA A 261 -1.65 -6.30 -10.57
CA ALA A 261 -1.13 -6.85 -11.81
C ALA A 261 -1.76 -8.20 -12.13
N GLU A 262 -1.79 -8.56 -13.41
CA GLU A 262 -2.14 -9.91 -13.84
C GLU A 262 -1.10 -10.91 -13.29
N ARG A 263 -1.59 -11.92 -12.55
CA ARG A 263 -0.73 -12.99 -12.03
C ARG A 263 -0.35 -13.96 -13.14
N PHE A 264 0.87 -14.50 -13.07
CA PHE A 264 1.44 -15.43 -14.07
C PHE A 264 1.52 -14.85 -15.48
N ALA A 265 1.64 -13.52 -15.60
CA ALA A 265 1.77 -12.86 -16.89
C ALA A 265 3.05 -13.30 -17.62
N ALA A 266 2.94 -13.53 -18.93
CA ALA A 266 4.08 -13.85 -19.78
C ALA A 266 4.96 -12.62 -20.05
N GLU A 267 4.35 -11.44 -20.09
CA GLU A 267 5.01 -10.16 -20.35
C GLU A 267 5.30 -9.39 -19.04
N PRO A 268 6.38 -8.58 -19.00
CA PRO A 268 6.67 -7.71 -17.87
C PRO A 268 5.45 -6.86 -17.48
N GLN A 269 5.18 -6.75 -16.18
CA GLN A 269 4.03 -6.00 -15.66
C GLN A 269 4.47 -4.65 -15.10
N LEU A 270 3.63 -3.64 -15.31
CA LEU A 270 3.74 -2.32 -14.70
C LEU A 270 2.32 -1.85 -14.34
N ILE A 271 2.06 -1.68 -13.05
CA ILE A 271 0.81 -1.11 -12.55
C ILE A 271 1.08 0.25 -11.92
N LEU A 272 0.13 1.17 -12.07
CA LEU A 272 0.21 2.52 -11.51
C LEU A 272 -1.10 2.85 -10.79
N ALA A 273 -1.00 3.56 -9.67
CA ALA A 273 -2.14 4.13 -8.98
C ALA A 273 -1.79 5.49 -8.38
N ASP A 274 -2.79 6.39 -8.33
CA ASP A 274 -2.67 7.69 -7.69
C ASP A 274 -3.11 7.61 -6.23
N ILE A 275 -2.13 7.78 -5.33
CA ILE A 275 -2.28 7.76 -3.87
C ILE A 275 -2.68 9.14 -3.40
N ASP A 276 -3.73 9.22 -2.59
CA ASP A 276 -4.20 10.45 -1.94
C ASP A 276 -3.47 10.64 -0.59
N LEU A 277 -2.39 11.42 -0.59
CA LEU A 277 -1.62 11.65 0.64
C LEU A 277 -2.38 12.52 1.65
N GLU A 278 -3.19 13.46 1.16
CA GLU A 278 -3.99 14.34 2.01
C GLU A 278 -5.04 13.52 2.77
N ARG A 279 -5.70 12.56 2.12
CA ARG A 279 -6.61 11.62 2.80
C ARG A 279 -5.90 10.89 3.93
N LEU A 280 -4.71 10.33 3.68
CA LEU A 280 -3.97 9.59 4.71
C LEU A 280 -3.61 10.49 5.90
N ALA A 281 -3.17 11.73 5.64
CA ALA A 281 -2.87 12.71 6.68
C ALA A 281 -4.13 13.08 7.48
N LEU A 282 -5.26 13.35 6.82
CA LEU A 282 -6.53 13.68 7.46
C LEU A 282 -7.09 12.53 8.29
N ASP A 283 -6.97 11.29 7.82
CA ASP A 283 -7.42 10.10 8.57
C ASP A 283 -6.57 9.90 9.83
N ARG A 284 -5.25 10.16 9.79
CA ARG A 284 -4.39 10.16 10.98
C ARG A 284 -4.76 11.24 11.98
N ILE A 285 -5.17 12.43 11.53
CA ILE A 285 -5.66 13.50 12.41
C ILE A 285 -6.96 13.08 13.12
N ARG A 286 -7.88 12.43 12.41
CA ARG A 286 -9.17 11.96 12.97
C ARG A 286 -9.00 10.80 13.95
N MET A 287 -8.11 9.86 13.64
CA MET A 287 -7.81 8.72 14.49
C MET A 287 -6.74 9.10 15.53
N ASN A 288 -7.11 9.91 16.51
CA ASN A 288 -6.20 10.39 17.57
C ASN A 288 -5.40 9.28 18.27
N THR A 289 -5.98 8.08 18.41
CA THR A 289 -5.29 6.90 18.97
C THR A 289 -4.09 6.43 18.16
N PHE A 290 -3.97 6.82 16.89
CA PHE A 290 -2.73 6.65 16.11
C PHE A 290 -1.60 7.48 16.71
N GLY A 291 -1.86 8.75 17.02
CA GLY A 291 -0.93 9.65 17.69
C GLY A 291 -0.60 9.19 19.11
N ASP A 292 -1.61 8.76 19.88
CA ASP A 292 -1.41 8.23 21.23
C ASP A 292 -0.46 7.00 21.21
N ASN A 293 -0.60 6.13 20.21
CA ASN A 293 0.28 4.97 20.04
C ASN A 293 1.71 5.38 19.64
N ALA A 294 1.84 6.38 18.75
CA ALA A 294 3.15 6.93 18.40
C ALA A 294 3.86 7.54 19.63
N ASP A 295 3.12 8.26 20.47
CA ASP A 295 3.64 8.81 21.72
C ASP A 295 4.05 7.72 22.73
N ALA A 296 3.23 6.68 22.88
CA ALA A 296 3.52 5.55 23.77
C ALA A 296 4.77 4.75 23.34
N LEU A 297 5.08 4.74 22.03
CA LEU A 297 6.21 4.00 21.46
C LEU A 297 7.40 4.89 21.08
N ARG A 298 7.41 6.16 21.48
CA ARG A 298 8.39 7.18 21.04
C ARG A 298 9.85 6.71 21.04
N ASP A 299 10.27 5.98 22.07
CA ASP A 299 11.65 5.47 22.19
C ASP A 299 12.04 4.45 21.10
N ARG A 300 11.05 3.84 20.46
CA ARG A 300 11.21 2.88 19.35
C ARG A 300 11.05 3.52 17.97
N LEU A 301 10.78 4.83 17.91
CA LEU A 301 10.52 5.57 16.67
C LEU A 301 11.70 6.45 16.24
N ALA A 302 12.92 6.11 16.68
CA ALA A 302 14.14 6.84 16.35
C ALA A 302 14.60 6.57 14.89
N PHE A 303 13.79 7.00 13.92
CA PHE A 303 14.11 6.92 12.50
C PHE A 303 14.96 8.10 12.04
N ARG A 304 16.02 7.82 11.29
CA ARG A 304 16.80 8.80 10.53
C ARG A 304 15.99 9.25 9.31
N ARG A 305 15.83 10.57 9.18
CA ARG A 305 15.11 11.19 8.05
C ARG A 305 16.09 11.68 7.01
N ILE A 306 15.99 11.16 5.80
CA ILE A 306 16.78 11.57 4.64
C ILE A 306 15.89 12.43 3.75
N ALA A 307 16.16 13.73 3.71
CA ALA A 307 15.41 14.66 2.89
C ALA A 307 15.84 14.59 1.42
N PHE A 308 14.87 14.65 0.52
CA PHE A 308 15.10 14.83 -0.92
C PHE A 308 14.04 15.79 -1.51
N ALA A 309 14.28 16.32 -2.69
CA ALA A 309 13.28 17.08 -3.44
C ALA A 309 12.85 16.25 -4.65
N LEU A 310 11.56 15.95 -4.76
CA LEU A 310 11.01 15.14 -5.84
C LEU A 310 10.95 15.95 -7.14
N HIS A 311 10.62 17.24 -7.05
CA HIS A 311 10.29 18.12 -8.17
C HIS A 311 9.22 17.50 -9.09
N PRO A 312 8.01 17.20 -8.54
CA PRO A 312 6.93 16.65 -9.36
C PRO A 312 6.50 17.67 -10.41
N ASP A 313 6.03 17.18 -11.55
CA ASP A 313 5.34 18.00 -12.53
C ASP A 313 4.07 18.59 -11.92
N ARG A 314 3.87 19.91 -12.02
CA ARG A 314 2.69 20.62 -11.49
C ARG A 314 1.91 21.37 -12.57
N GLU A 315 2.25 21.14 -13.84
CA GLU A 315 1.71 21.87 -14.98
C GLU A 315 1.04 20.93 -15.99
N SER A 316 1.55 19.72 -16.21
CA SER A 316 0.90 18.79 -17.15
C SER A 316 -0.35 18.12 -16.56
N ASP A 317 -1.28 17.77 -17.44
CA ASP A 317 -2.40 16.88 -17.12
C ASP A 317 -1.94 15.43 -17.25
N LEU A 318 -1.71 14.77 -16.11
CA LEU A 318 -1.28 13.37 -16.04
C LEU A 318 -2.47 12.39 -16.04
N GLY A 319 -3.70 12.91 -16.10
CA GLY A 319 -4.92 12.16 -15.80
C GLY A 319 -4.95 11.62 -14.37
N LEU A 320 -6.07 11.02 -13.97
CA LEU A 320 -6.21 10.36 -12.67
C LEU A 320 -6.27 8.83 -12.84
N ARG A 321 -5.27 8.12 -12.31
CA ARG A 321 -5.17 6.66 -12.23
C ARG A 321 -5.75 6.17 -10.91
N ARG A 322 -7.04 6.45 -10.71
CA ARG A 322 -7.79 6.09 -9.52
C ARG A 322 -9.26 5.95 -9.87
N GLU A 323 -9.89 4.90 -9.37
CA GLU A 323 -11.34 4.79 -9.42
C GLU A 323 -11.95 5.71 -8.37
N VAL A 324 -12.74 6.70 -8.83
CA VAL A 324 -13.49 7.61 -7.96
C VAL A 324 -14.96 7.26 -8.08
N GLU A 325 -15.47 6.64 -7.03
CA GLU A 325 -16.88 6.29 -6.93
C GLU A 325 -17.78 7.52 -7.06
N ARG A 326 -18.79 7.44 -7.93
CA ARG A 326 -19.75 8.53 -8.13
C ARG A 326 -20.56 8.81 -6.87
N PHE A 327 -20.84 7.77 -6.09
CA PHE A 327 -21.65 7.81 -4.88
C PHE A 327 -20.87 7.20 -3.71
N PRO A 328 -20.15 8.01 -2.90
CA PRO A 328 -19.32 7.49 -1.81
C PRO A 328 -20.05 6.65 -0.76
N PHE A 329 -21.39 6.79 -0.66
CA PHE A 329 -22.23 6.03 0.27
C PHE A 329 -23.01 4.88 -0.40
N VAL A 330 -22.89 4.70 -1.73
CA VAL A 330 -23.62 3.70 -2.51
C VAL A 330 -22.62 3.03 -3.48
N PRO A 331 -22.04 1.88 -3.11
CA PRO A 331 -21.04 1.22 -3.94
C PRO A 331 -21.64 0.72 -5.26
N ASN A 332 -20.82 0.65 -6.32
CA ASN A 332 -21.24 0.12 -7.62
C ASN A 332 -21.35 -1.42 -7.66
N ASP A 333 -20.75 -2.12 -6.70
CA ASP A 333 -20.84 -3.58 -6.59
C ASP A 333 -22.15 -3.98 -5.89
N ASP A 334 -23.02 -4.71 -6.62
CA ASP A 334 -24.36 -5.08 -6.14
C ASP A 334 -24.33 -5.95 -4.87
N ALA A 335 -23.35 -6.84 -4.75
CA ALA A 335 -23.22 -7.69 -3.57
C ALA A 335 -22.88 -6.85 -2.34
N ARG A 336 -21.92 -5.93 -2.48
CA ARG A 336 -21.53 -5.00 -1.43
C ARG A 336 -22.64 -4.00 -1.10
N LEU A 337 -23.37 -3.52 -2.11
CA LEU A 337 -24.52 -2.65 -1.92
C LEU A 337 -25.60 -3.36 -1.09
N ASN A 338 -25.90 -4.62 -1.41
CA ASN A 338 -26.86 -5.41 -0.66
C ASN A 338 -26.42 -5.62 0.80
N GLU A 339 -25.14 -5.93 1.03
CA GLU A 339 -24.57 -6.04 2.38
C GLU A 339 -24.73 -4.73 3.18
N LEU A 340 -24.37 -3.59 2.58
CA LEU A 340 -24.46 -2.28 3.24
C LEU A 340 -25.91 -1.85 3.48
N CYS A 341 -26.82 -2.13 2.55
CA CYS A 341 -28.26 -1.89 2.73
C CYS A 341 -28.83 -2.74 3.88
N TYR A 342 -28.45 -4.02 3.95
CA TYR A 342 -28.79 -4.89 5.07
C TYR A 342 -28.27 -4.32 6.40
N GLU A 343 -27.01 -3.91 6.45
CA GLU A 343 -26.40 -3.32 7.64
C GLU A 343 -27.10 -2.01 8.06
N ALA A 344 -27.29 -1.09 7.14
CA ALA A 344 -27.93 0.20 7.39
C ALA A 344 -29.36 0.03 7.92
N TYR A 345 -30.15 -0.85 7.31
CA TYR A 345 -31.51 -1.14 7.75
C TYR A 345 -31.54 -1.70 9.19
N ASN A 346 -30.66 -2.66 9.48
CA ASN A 346 -30.59 -3.27 10.79
C ASN A 346 -30.11 -2.28 11.85
N ILE A 347 -29.15 -1.39 11.55
CA ILE A 347 -28.73 -0.32 12.47
C ILE A 347 -29.92 0.57 12.84
N GLN A 348 -30.73 0.98 11.85
CA GLN A 348 -31.92 1.80 12.06
C GLN A 348 -32.93 1.11 12.98
N SER A 349 -33.28 -0.14 12.66
CA SER A 349 -34.26 -0.94 13.43
C SER A 349 -33.81 -1.19 14.87
N HIS A 350 -32.57 -1.63 15.07
CA HIS A 350 -32.02 -1.88 16.41
C HIS A 350 -31.93 -0.60 17.25
N GLY A 351 -31.56 0.53 16.64
CA GLY A 351 -31.54 1.83 17.31
C GLY A 351 -32.93 2.25 17.81
N LEU A 352 -33.95 2.13 16.97
CA LEU A 352 -35.33 2.45 17.34
C LEU A 352 -35.88 1.49 18.40
N ARG A 353 -35.61 0.19 18.26
CA ARG A 353 -35.96 -0.83 19.26
C ARG A 353 -35.46 -0.44 20.65
N LYS A 354 -34.16 -0.17 20.77
CA LYS A 354 -33.54 0.18 22.05
C LYS A 354 -34.17 1.45 22.65
N ARG A 355 -34.54 2.41 21.81
CA ARG A 355 -35.22 3.64 22.23
C ARG A 355 -36.60 3.35 22.83
N LEU A 356 -37.41 2.50 22.20
CA LEU A 356 -38.74 2.13 22.70
C LEU A 356 -38.67 1.41 24.05
N GLU A 357 -37.81 0.40 24.14
CA GLU A 357 -37.57 -0.35 25.39
C GLU A 357 -37.14 0.59 26.53
N SER A 358 -36.21 1.51 26.25
CA SER A 358 -35.71 2.46 27.26
C SER A 358 -36.75 3.49 27.69
N ALA A 359 -37.55 4.00 26.75
CA ALA A 359 -38.59 4.98 27.02
C ALA A 359 -39.84 4.33 27.65
N ARG A 360 -39.92 3.00 27.63
CA ARG A 360 -41.10 2.22 28.07
C ARG A 360 -42.36 2.68 27.34
N VAL A 361 -42.22 3.00 26.06
CA VAL A 361 -43.32 3.37 25.19
C VAL A 361 -43.54 2.25 24.19
N ASP A 362 -44.80 1.91 23.98
CA ASP A 362 -45.23 0.87 23.07
C ASP A 362 -45.83 1.45 21.78
N ARG A 363 -45.96 2.79 21.69
CA ARG A 363 -46.53 3.51 20.54
C ARG A 363 -45.50 4.39 19.84
N LEU A 364 -45.60 4.41 18.52
CA LEU A 364 -44.82 5.24 17.61
C LEU A 364 -45.77 6.19 16.90
N VAL A 365 -45.40 7.46 16.76
CA VAL A 365 -46.18 8.45 15.99
C VAL A 365 -45.31 8.91 14.83
N ILE A 366 -45.83 8.86 13.61
CA ILE A 366 -45.08 9.22 12.41
C ILE A 366 -45.96 9.99 11.42
N GLY A 367 -45.44 11.10 10.91
CA GLY A 367 -46.01 11.78 9.75
C GLY A 367 -45.55 11.10 8.46
N VAL A 368 -46.49 10.70 7.60
CA VAL A 368 -46.21 10.02 6.33
C VAL A 368 -46.62 10.93 5.19
N SER A 369 -45.65 11.30 4.35
CA SER A 369 -45.84 12.26 3.25
C SER A 369 -45.87 11.62 1.86
N GLY A 370 -45.65 10.31 1.77
CA GLY A 370 -45.45 9.60 0.51
C GLY A 370 -44.02 9.72 -0.07
N GLY A 371 -43.16 10.54 0.53
CA GLY A 371 -41.75 10.66 0.14
C GLY A 371 -40.88 9.49 0.65
N LEU A 372 -39.69 9.34 0.06
CA LEU A 372 -38.73 8.26 0.36
C LEU A 372 -38.42 8.15 1.86
N ASP A 373 -38.07 9.26 2.51
CA ASP A 373 -37.66 9.27 3.92
C ASP A 373 -38.77 8.78 4.86
N SER A 374 -39.98 9.33 4.71
CA SER A 374 -41.13 8.95 5.55
C SER A 374 -41.57 7.51 5.31
N THR A 375 -41.40 7.02 4.09
CA THR A 375 -41.67 5.62 3.72
C THR A 375 -40.67 4.68 4.37
N GLN A 376 -39.36 4.96 4.24
CA GLN A 376 -38.30 4.18 4.87
C GLN A 376 -38.44 4.17 6.40
N ALA A 377 -38.69 5.32 7.01
CA ALA A 377 -38.88 5.43 8.46
C ALA A 377 -40.11 4.62 8.94
N LEU A 378 -41.20 4.58 8.16
CA LEU A 378 -42.36 3.75 8.46
C LEU A 378 -42.03 2.25 8.36
N LEU A 379 -41.25 1.83 7.36
CA LEU A 379 -40.81 0.44 7.22
C LEU A 379 -39.94 0.00 8.40
N VAL A 380 -38.97 0.83 8.80
CA VAL A 380 -38.14 0.60 10.00
C VAL A 380 -39.00 0.52 11.26
N ALA A 381 -40.00 1.39 11.41
CA ALA A 381 -40.94 1.35 12.53
C ALA A 381 -41.75 0.05 12.57
N ALA A 382 -42.20 -0.43 11.40
CA ALA A 382 -42.93 -1.69 11.28
C ALA A 382 -42.07 -2.90 11.68
N ASP A 383 -40.85 -2.99 11.14
CA ASP A 383 -39.89 -4.04 11.47
C ASP A 383 -39.51 -4.02 12.96
N THR A 384 -39.31 -2.83 13.52
CA THR A 384 -39.04 -2.67 14.96
C THR A 384 -40.21 -3.17 15.82
N ALA A 385 -41.44 -2.86 15.46
CA ALA A 385 -42.63 -3.33 16.18
C ALA A 385 -42.73 -4.85 16.14
N ASP A 386 -42.53 -5.46 14.96
CA ASP A 386 -42.53 -6.91 14.80
C ASP A 386 -41.42 -7.58 15.64
N ALA A 387 -40.20 -7.04 15.60
CA ALA A 387 -39.06 -7.55 16.37
C ALA A 387 -39.27 -7.47 17.90
N LEU A 388 -40.08 -6.51 18.37
CA LEU A 388 -40.48 -6.37 19.78
C LEU A 388 -41.74 -7.16 20.15
N GLY A 389 -42.40 -7.80 19.18
CA GLY A 389 -43.71 -8.42 19.39
C GLY A 389 -44.83 -7.42 19.70
N LEU A 390 -44.63 -6.15 19.35
CA LEU A 390 -45.63 -5.10 19.51
C LEU A 390 -46.63 -5.15 18.36
N PRO A 391 -47.93 -4.94 18.61
CA PRO A 391 -48.92 -4.84 17.54
C PRO A 391 -48.60 -3.66 16.61
N ARG A 392 -48.56 -3.88 15.29
CA ARG A 392 -48.36 -2.79 14.31
C ARG A 392 -49.39 -1.65 14.42
N LYS A 393 -50.58 -1.88 14.99
CA LYS A 393 -51.57 -0.83 15.33
C LYS A 393 -51.05 0.24 16.30
N ASN A 394 -49.94 -0.04 16.99
CA ASN A 394 -49.28 0.92 17.85
C ASN A 394 -48.44 1.95 17.06
N ILE A 395 -48.28 1.75 15.75
CA ILE A 395 -47.69 2.73 14.83
C ILE A 395 -48.82 3.64 14.33
N LEU A 396 -48.83 4.87 14.84
CA LEU A 396 -49.79 5.90 14.52
C LEU A 396 -49.25 6.75 13.36
N ALA A 397 -49.54 6.31 12.14
CA ALA A 397 -49.16 6.98 10.91
C ALA A 397 -50.20 8.02 10.50
N TYR A 398 -49.77 9.26 10.27
CA TYR A 398 -50.64 10.38 9.90
C TYR A 398 -50.19 11.03 8.61
N THR A 399 -51.09 11.16 7.64
CA THR A 399 -50.92 12.07 6.51
C THR A 399 -51.42 13.46 6.94
N LEU A 400 -50.63 14.50 6.66
CA LEU A 400 -50.92 15.88 7.09
C LEU A 400 -50.94 16.81 5.86
N PRO A 401 -51.95 16.70 4.98
CA PRO A 401 -52.01 17.46 3.73
C PRO A 401 -52.16 18.97 3.98
N ALA A 402 -51.53 19.76 3.12
CA ALA A 402 -51.59 21.22 3.13
C ALA A 402 -51.71 21.77 1.69
N PHE A 403 -51.60 23.09 1.52
CA PHE A 403 -51.81 23.78 0.25
C PHE A 403 -50.92 23.32 -0.93
N ALA A 404 -49.86 22.56 -0.67
CA ALA A 404 -48.94 22.03 -1.68
C ALA A 404 -49.00 20.49 -1.85
N THR A 405 -50.00 19.82 -1.26
CA THR A 405 -50.13 18.35 -1.34
C THR A 405 -50.88 17.94 -2.61
N SER A 406 -50.25 17.09 -3.42
CA SER A 406 -50.85 16.53 -4.64
C SER A 406 -51.64 15.25 -4.35
N SER A 407 -52.50 14.77 -5.25
CA SER A 407 -53.19 13.48 -5.06
C SER A 407 -52.26 12.26 -5.13
N GLY A 408 -50.98 12.42 -5.53
CA GLY A 408 -49.99 11.34 -5.62
C GLY A 408 -49.05 11.23 -4.42
N THR A 409 -49.21 12.07 -3.41
CA THR A 409 -48.35 12.20 -2.20
C THR A 409 -49.24 12.48 -1.00
#